data_AF-A0A970P846-F1
#
_entry.id   AF-A0A970P846-F1
#
_cell.length_a   1.000
_cell.length_b   1.000
_cell.length_c   1.000
_cell.angle_alpha   90.00
_cell.angle_beta   90.00
_cell.angle_gamma   90.00
#
_symmetry.space_group_name_H-M   'P 1'
#
loop_
_entity.id
_entity.type
_entity.pdbx_description
1 polymer ?
#
loop_
_entity_poly.entity_id
_entity_poly.type
_entity_poly.pdbx_seq_one_letter_code
_entity_poly.pdbx_strand_id
1 'polypeptide(L)'
;MAKSNLSPEAKAAKAAYQRAWRQRNPEKVRQHIENYWERKAAEMNTPKYKARELSANGYTQRQIAEKLGVSVGTVNTYLNND
;
A
#
# COMPACT_ATOMS: atom_id res chain seq x y z
N MET A 1 -2.70 -14.83 -14.12
CA MET A 1 -3.99 -14.55 -13.44
C MET A 1 -5.13 -14.86 -14.39
N ALA A 2 -5.89 -15.92 -14.15
CA ALA A 2 -7.03 -16.27 -15.02
C ALA A 2 -8.12 -15.20 -14.89
N LYS A 3 -8.48 -14.54 -16.00
CA LYS A 3 -9.65 -13.64 -16.04
C LYS A 3 -10.90 -14.49 -15.84
N SER A 4 -11.53 -14.38 -14.67
CA SER A 4 -12.81 -15.05 -14.42
C SER A 4 -13.88 -14.41 -15.30
N ASN A 5 -14.22 -15.06 -16.41
CA ASN A 5 -15.33 -14.68 -17.27
C ASN A 5 -16.66 -15.08 -16.62
N LEU A 6 -17.01 -14.41 -15.51
CA LEU A 6 -18.31 -14.58 -14.86
C LEU A 6 -19.40 -13.87 -15.66
N SER A 7 -20.55 -14.53 -15.85
CA SER A 7 -21.76 -13.90 -16.38
C SER A 7 -22.19 -12.72 -15.49
N PRO A 8 -22.95 -11.74 -16.03
CA PRO A 8 -23.47 -10.63 -15.23
C PRO A 8 -24.26 -11.09 -14.00
N GLU A 9 -25.09 -12.13 -14.16
CA GLU A 9 -25.88 -12.73 -13.08
C GLU A 9 -24.99 -13.33 -11.98
N ALA A 10 -23.91 -14.04 -12.36
CA ALA A 10 -22.98 -14.62 -11.41
C ALA A 10 -22.21 -13.53 -10.62
N LYS A 11 -21.88 -12.39 -11.25
CA LYS A 11 -21.29 -11.24 -10.55
C LYS A 11 -22.28 -10.62 -9.56
N ALA A 12 -23.54 -10.48 -9.95
CA ALA A 12 -24.60 -9.95 -9.09
C ALA A 12 -24.84 -10.85 -7.86
N ALA A 13 -24.94 -12.16 -8.06
CA ALA A 13 -25.08 -13.12 -6.97
C ALA A 13 -23.88 -13.07 -5.99
N LYS A 14 -22.65 -13.03 -6.51
CA LYS A 14 -21.44 -12.89 -5.70
C LYS A 14 -21.44 -11.58 -4.89
N ALA A 15 -21.81 -10.46 -5.49
CA ALA A 15 -21.87 -9.17 -4.82
C ALA A 15 -22.93 -9.16 -3.70
N ALA A 16 -24.11 -9.72 -3.96
CA ALA A 16 -25.19 -9.85 -2.97
C ALA A 16 -24.75 -10.69 -1.76
N TYR A 17 -24.13 -11.85 -2.03
CA TYR A 17 -23.57 -12.71 -0.99
C TYR A 17 -22.52 -11.97 -0.15
N GLN A 18 -21.54 -11.33 -0.78
CA GLN A 18 -20.49 -10.58 -0.08
C GLN A 18 -21.06 -9.42 0.73
N ARG A 19 -22.11 -8.75 0.26
CA ARG A 19 -22.79 -7.68 1.01
C ARG A 19 -23.46 -8.24 2.26
N ALA A 20 -24.24 -9.31 2.14
CA ALA A 20 -24.88 -9.96 3.27
C ALA A 20 -23.85 -10.48 4.29
N TRP A 21 -22.75 -11.05 3.81
CA TRP A 21 -21.66 -11.49 4.68
C TRP A 21 -21.03 -10.32 5.45
N ARG A 22 -20.71 -9.20 4.78
CA ARG A 22 -20.15 -8.01 5.44
C ARG A 22 -21.11 -7.41 6.48
N GLN A 23 -22.40 -7.39 6.18
CA GLN A 23 -23.44 -6.93 7.13
C GLN A 23 -23.50 -7.81 8.38
N ARG A 24 -23.36 -9.13 8.23
CA ARG A 24 -23.34 -10.09 9.35
C ARG A 24 -22.00 -10.12 10.09
N ASN A 25 -20.91 -9.66 9.47
CA ASN A 25 -19.55 -9.73 10.02
C ASN A 25 -18.88 -8.34 10.08
N PRO A 26 -19.51 -7.33 10.72
CA PRO A 26 -18.98 -5.97 10.74
C PRO A 26 -17.60 -5.88 11.42
N GLU A 27 -17.37 -6.71 12.43
CA GLU A 27 -16.11 -6.76 13.16
C GLU A 27 -14.95 -7.25 12.29
N LYS A 28 -15.14 -8.35 11.54
CA LYS A 28 -14.11 -8.85 10.62
C LYS A 28 -13.78 -7.85 9.51
N VAL A 29 -14.78 -7.09 9.06
CA VAL A 29 -14.57 -6.02 8.08
C VAL A 29 -13.71 -4.92 8.70
N ARG A 30 -14.01 -4.49 9.92
CA ARG A 30 -13.22 -3.47 10.63
C ARG A 30 -11.78 -3.92 10.84
N GLN A 31 -11.59 -5.12 11.37
CA GLN A 31 -10.26 -5.69 11.59
C GLN A 31 -9.45 -5.77 10.28
N HIS A 32 -10.08 -6.18 9.17
CA HIS A 32 -9.41 -6.20 7.88
C HIS A 32 -8.96 -4.81 7.43
N ILE A 33 -9.82 -3.80 7.61
CA ILE A 33 -9.51 -2.40 7.29
C ILE A 33 -8.37 -1.88 8.19
N GLU A 34 -8.44 -2.12 9.50
CA GLU A 34 -7.41 -1.75 10.47
C GLU A 34 -6.06 -2.37 10.10
N ASN A 35 -6.00 -3.70 9.96
CA ASN A 35 -4.77 -4.42 9.58
C ASN A 35 -4.19 -3.90 8.25
N TYR A 36 -5.05 -3.60 7.28
CA TYR A 36 -4.61 -3.04 6.00
C TYR A 36 -3.93 -1.67 6.19
N TRP A 37 -4.54 -0.78 6.98
CA TRP A 37 -4.02 0.56 7.22
C TRP A 37 -2.80 0.57 8.12
N GLU A 38 -2.70 -0.33 9.11
CA GLU A 38 -1.49 -0.52 9.91
C GLU A 38 -0.32 -0.95 9.04
N ARG A 39 -0.52 -1.95 8.18
CA ARG A 39 0.51 -2.39 7.22
C ARG A 39 0.90 -1.26 6.27
N LYS A 40 -0.09 -0.49 5.78
CA LYS A 40 0.18 0.67 4.91
C LYS A 40 0.94 1.78 5.62
N ALA A 41 0.58 2.10 6.86
CA ALA A 41 1.30 3.08 7.67
C ALA A 41 2.75 2.64 7.93
N ALA A 42 2.96 1.35 8.23
CA ALA A 42 4.30 0.79 8.38
C ALA A 42 5.12 0.91 7.07
N GLU A 43 4.52 0.61 5.92
CA GLU A 43 5.15 0.76 4.60
C GLU A 43 5.54 2.22 4.32
N MET A 44 4.64 3.18 4.60
CA MET A 44 4.87 4.61 4.43
C MET A 44 5.95 5.16 5.37
N ASN A 45 6.12 4.57 6.55
CA ASN A 45 7.14 5.02 7.50
C ASN A 45 8.55 4.49 7.17
N THR A 46 8.71 3.64 6.16
CA THR A 46 10.03 3.12 5.77
C THR A 46 10.94 4.23 5.21
N PRO A 47 12.26 4.17 5.47
CA PRO A 47 13.22 5.08 4.85
C PRO A 47 13.15 5.06 3.31
N LYS A 48 12.83 3.90 2.71
CA LYS A 48 12.65 3.74 1.26
C LYS A 48 11.46 4.55 0.73
N TYR A 49 10.30 4.47 1.39
CA TYR A 49 9.13 5.26 1.01
C TYR A 49 9.41 6.76 1.14
N LYS A 50 9.96 7.20 2.28
CA LYS A 50 10.30 8.61 2.50
C LYS A 50 11.33 9.13 1.50
N ALA A 51 12.32 8.33 1.11
CA ALA A 51 13.27 8.69 0.06
C ALA A 51 12.58 8.91 -1.30
N ARG A 52 11.66 8.01 -1.68
CA ARG A 52 10.87 8.14 -2.93
C ARG A 52 9.97 9.37 -2.90
N GLU A 53 9.31 9.65 -1.79
CA GLU A 53 8.47 10.83 -1.60
C GLU A 53 9.29 12.13 -1.71
N LEU A 54 10.42 12.23 -1.01
CA LEU A 54 11.30 13.39 -1.11
C LEU A 54 11.86 13.57 -2.53
N SER A 55 12.22 12.48 -3.21
CA SER A 55 12.65 12.54 -4.61
C SER A 55 11.54 13.04 -5.54
N ALA A 56 10.29 12.60 -5.34
CA ALA A 56 9.13 13.08 -6.11
C ALA A 56 8.86 14.58 -5.87
N ASN A 57 9.17 15.07 -4.67
CA ASN A 57 9.12 16.49 -4.32
C ASN A 57 10.32 17.30 -4.84
N GLY A 58 11.20 16.71 -5.66
CA GLY A 58 12.30 17.41 -6.32
C GLY A 58 13.58 17.56 -5.49
N TYR A 59 13.68 16.89 -4.33
CA TYR A 59 14.91 16.90 -3.54
C TYR A 59 16.02 16.11 -4.22
N THR A 60 17.26 16.62 -4.16
CA THR A 60 18.45 15.89 -4.61
C THR A 60 18.80 14.76 -3.64
N GLN A 61 19.48 13.71 -4.12
CA GLN A 61 19.90 12.58 -3.26
C GLN A 61 20.71 13.03 -2.03
N ARG A 62 21.51 14.10 -2.16
CA ARG A 62 22.26 14.69 -1.03
C ARG A 62 21.35 15.31 0.03
N GLN A 63 20.34 16.08 -0.38
CA GLN A 63 19.36 16.65 0.56
C GLN A 63 18.49 15.57 1.20
N ILE A 64 18.15 14.51 0.45
CA ILE A 64 17.41 13.36 0.98
C ILE A 64 18.25 12.65 2.05
N ALA A 65 19.54 12.43 1.78
CA ALA A 65 20.48 11.82 2.71
C ALA A 65 20.58 12.62 4.02
N GLU A 66 20.71 13.94 3.92
CA GLU A 66 20.72 14.86 5.07
C GLU A 66 19.41 14.78 5.87
N LYS A 67 18.25 14.78 5.20
CA LYS A 67 16.93 14.71 5.86
C LYS A 67 16.67 13.38 6.55
N LEU A 68 17.12 12.28 5.95
CA LEU A 68 16.90 10.93 6.48
C LEU A 68 18.02 10.48 7.43
N GLY A 69 19.10 11.25 7.56
CA GLY A 69 20.25 10.90 8.39
C GLY A 69 21.00 9.66 7.88
N VAL A 70 21.04 9.44 6.56
CA VAL A 70 21.69 8.28 5.93
C VAL A 70 22.73 8.74 4.90
N SER A 71 23.54 7.80 4.38
CA SER A 71 24.49 8.12 3.31
C SER A 71 23.78 8.33 1.96
N VAL A 72 24.40 9.10 1.06
CA VAL A 72 23.90 9.27 -0.32
C VAL A 72 23.82 7.93 -1.07
N GLY A 73 24.78 7.03 -0.85
CA GLY A 73 24.75 5.68 -1.43
C GLY A 73 23.54 4.88 -0.97
N THR A 74 23.16 5.02 0.31
CA THR A 74 21.94 4.41 0.87
C THR A 74 20.67 4.97 0.20
N VAL A 75 20.62 6.27 -0.05
CA VAL A 75 19.51 6.90 -0.81
C VAL A 75 19.42 6.33 -2.21
N ASN A 76 20.55 6.18 -2.90
CA ASN A 76 20.59 5.58 -4.24
C ASN A 76 20.02 4.15 -4.24
N THR A 77 20.38 3.33 -3.24
CA THR A 77 19.80 2.00 -3.06
C THR A 77 18.28 2.04 -2.87
N TYR A 78 17.75 2.97 -2.08
CA TYR A 78 16.31 3.11 -1.86
C TYR A 78 15.52 3.51 -3.12
N LEU A 79 16.12 4.34 -3.97
CA LEU A 79 15.48 4.82 -5.19
C LEU A 79 15.58 3.81 -6.34
N ASN A 80 16.70 3.08 -6.44
CA ASN A 80 17.04 2.31 -7.64
C ASN A 80 17.05 0.78 -7.47
N ASN A 81 16.92 0.24 -6.25
CA ASN A 81 16.72 -1.20 -6.05
C ASN A 81 15.28 -1.49 -5.66
N ASP A 82 14.64 -2.41 -6.38
CA ASP A 82 13.31 -2.95 -6.07
C ASP A 82 13.39 -4.14 -5.11
#